data_AF-A0A9D6NGN2-F1
#
_entry.id   AF-A0A9D6NGN2-F1
#
_cell.length_a   1.000
_cell.length_b   1.000
_cell.length_c   1.000
_cell.angle_alpha   90.00
_cell.angle_beta   90.00
_cell.angle_gamma   90.00
#
_symmetry.space_group_name_H-M   'P 1'
#
loop_
_entity.id
_entity.type
_entity.pdbx_description
1 polymer ?
#
loop_
_entity_poly.entity_id
_entity_poly.type
_entity_poly.pdbx_seq_one_letter_code
_entity_poly.pdbx_strand_id
1 'polypeptide(L)'
;MTRDLGISLVFTSDEHGHLAGAPAIRKVADDARAENPGRTLLVSSGDVFQGAPESDLEGGRPGLEVLARSGYDVAEVGNHDFDNGLPYLKKWLAEAPYPVLAGNVVEEATGKLLPGAQRAILKDMNGIKLGLVGVVTPETASLTFAENVQGVRFEDPIETVRRAAAELRAQGADVVGVLSHLGGPADRELAQAVDGLDFILGGHTHEFRASPELINGAVVCQPGSYRKAVGKLELELDPRTRRVTGAHHQLIPIDQSSPRADGEVQALVDHYLNKLKQVTETVVSYNGQALEHDNFLDDSLDVVVGRAMNRAAGTEIALFNQKLVRTGLDAGDVTVGELQTIIPFPNTVVRLEMSRERLVEALQHSLDMHDERSLADDGLRVTTSAAADGSHRIEQVAYEDGSPLPERVILATTDFLAQGGLGYFPEAKLLSEHGLVRDALEQELDARMLEAQVPHPDAARLDQYDARDVLPRARE
;
A
#
# COMPACT_ATOMS: atom_id res chain seq x y z
N MET A 1 -40.18 -9.96 11.69
CA MET A 1 -39.68 -11.10 10.88
C MET A 1 -38.24 -11.32 11.32
N THR A 2 -37.97 -12.40 12.04
CA THR A 2 -36.62 -12.85 12.35
C THR A 2 -35.95 -13.22 11.03
N ARG A 3 -34.90 -12.48 10.63
CA ARG A 3 -34.09 -12.82 9.46
C ARG A 3 -33.50 -14.21 9.68
N ASP A 4 -33.67 -15.10 8.71
CA ASP A 4 -33.05 -16.42 8.70
C ASP A 4 -31.56 -16.19 8.40
N LEU A 5 -30.75 -15.98 9.43
CA LEU A 5 -29.37 -15.48 9.28
C LEU A 5 -28.48 -16.58 8.69
N GLY A 6 -27.97 -16.30 7.49
CA GLY A 6 -27.03 -17.12 6.75
C GLY A 6 -25.60 -16.96 7.25
N ILE A 7 -24.69 -16.53 6.37
CA ILE A 7 -23.27 -16.31 6.71
C ILE A 7 -23.02 -14.82 6.92
N SER A 8 -22.24 -14.47 7.93
CA SER A 8 -21.77 -13.11 8.16
C SER A 8 -20.26 -13.01 7.98
N LEU A 9 -19.80 -12.00 7.26
CA LEU A 9 -18.39 -11.69 7.04
C LEU A 9 -18.15 -10.28 7.52
N VAL A 10 -17.36 -10.15 8.59
CA VAL A 10 -16.76 -8.88 8.98
C VAL A 10 -15.40 -8.82 8.30
N PHE A 11 -15.09 -7.75 7.59
CA PHE A 11 -13.89 -7.71 6.76
C PHE A 11 -13.21 -6.35 6.73
N THR A 12 -11.90 -6.43 6.62
CA THR A 12 -10.98 -5.31 6.41
C THR A 12 -10.10 -5.59 5.20
N SER A 13 -9.35 -4.57 4.81
CA SER A 13 -8.29 -4.63 3.82
C SER A 13 -7.35 -3.46 4.08
N ASP A 14 -6.14 -3.52 3.53
CA ASP A 14 -5.23 -2.39 3.45
C ASP A 14 -4.96 -1.82 4.85
N GLU A 15 -4.67 -2.69 5.84
CA GLU A 15 -4.35 -2.24 7.19
C GLU A 15 -3.06 -1.42 7.24
N HIS A 16 -2.11 -1.71 6.34
CA HIS A 16 -0.84 -0.99 6.14
C HIS A 16 -0.07 -0.75 7.45
N GLY A 17 -0.06 -1.74 8.34
CA GLY A 17 0.63 -1.67 9.62
C GLY A 17 -0.08 -0.81 10.69
N HIS A 18 -1.15 -0.08 10.37
CA HIS A 18 -1.87 0.73 11.35
C HIS A 18 -2.42 -0.14 12.48
N LEU A 19 -2.05 0.18 13.72
CA LEU A 19 -2.50 -0.59 14.89
C LEU A 19 -3.81 -0.04 15.46
N ALA A 20 -4.01 1.27 15.37
CA ALA A 20 -5.21 1.94 15.85
C ALA A 20 -6.49 1.43 15.16
N GLY A 21 -7.58 1.31 15.92
CA GLY A 21 -8.87 0.79 15.42
C GLY A 21 -9.04 -0.73 15.53
N ALA A 22 -7.98 -1.53 15.73
CA ALA A 22 -8.10 -2.98 15.91
C ALA A 22 -9.05 -3.41 17.05
N PRO A 23 -9.05 -2.77 18.24
CA PRO A 23 -9.98 -3.11 19.32
C PRO A 23 -11.44 -2.90 18.93
N ALA A 24 -11.73 -1.84 18.16
CA ALA A 24 -13.08 -1.54 17.69
C ALA A 24 -13.52 -2.53 16.60
N ILE A 25 -12.63 -2.90 15.68
CA ILE A 25 -12.89 -3.96 14.68
C ILE A 25 -13.18 -5.29 15.38
N ARG A 26 -12.36 -5.65 16.38
CA ARG A 26 -12.58 -6.85 17.20
C ARG A 26 -13.97 -6.83 17.84
N LYS A 27 -14.40 -5.70 18.39
CA LYS A 27 -15.75 -5.56 18.94
C LYS A 27 -16.83 -5.79 17.90
N VAL A 28 -16.72 -5.19 16.71
CA VAL A 28 -17.70 -5.39 15.63
C VAL A 28 -17.80 -6.88 15.25
N ALA A 29 -16.66 -7.56 15.17
CA ALA A 29 -16.61 -9.00 14.91
C ALA A 29 -17.26 -9.82 16.03
N ASP A 30 -17.00 -9.50 17.30
CA ASP A 30 -17.56 -10.22 18.44
C ASP A 30 -19.07 -9.98 18.59
N ASP A 31 -19.55 -8.76 18.35
CA ASP A 31 -20.98 -8.46 18.29
C ASP A 31 -21.65 -9.26 17.16
N ALA A 32 -21.04 -9.30 15.97
CA ALA A 32 -21.54 -10.08 14.84
C ALA A 32 -21.50 -11.61 15.09
N ARG A 33 -20.52 -12.10 15.86
CA ARG A 33 -20.45 -13.50 16.31
C ARG A 33 -21.53 -13.83 17.33
N ALA A 34 -21.87 -12.90 18.22
CA ALA A 34 -22.96 -13.06 19.16
C ALA A 34 -24.33 -13.06 18.46
N GLU A 35 -24.49 -12.25 17.41
CA GLU A 35 -25.69 -12.21 16.56
C GLU A 35 -25.86 -13.48 15.70
N ASN A 36 -24.76 -14.05 15.19
CA ASN A 36 -24.79 -15.23 14.32
C ASN A 36 -23.74 -16.30 14.70
N PRO A 37 -23.94 -17.01 15.84
CA PRO A 37 -22.93 -17.92 16.40
C PRO A 37 -22.52 -19.06 15.47
N GLY A 38 -21.21 -19.22 15.29
CA GLY A 38 -20.61 -20.25 14.42
C GLY A 38 -20.86 -20.06 12.92
N ARG A 39 -21.37 -18.88 12.51
CA ARG A 39 -21.63 -18.49 11.12
C ARG A 39 -21.04 -17.12 10.74
N THR A 40 -20.21 -16.56 11.61
CA THR A 40 -19.51 -15.29 11.39
C THR A 40 -18.00 -15.49 11.30
N LEU A 41 -17.36 -14.89 10.29
CA LEU A 41 -15.90 -14.79 10.18
C LEU A 41 -15.44 -13.32 10.22
N LEU A 42 -14.25 -13.10 10.77
CA LEU A 42 -13.48 -11.87 10.58
C LEU A 42 -12.34 -12.15 9.58
N VAL A 43 -12.27 -11.42 8.46
CA VAL A 43 -11.28 -11.69 7.39
C VAL A 43 -10.56 -10.43 6.94
N SER A 44 -9.31 -10.55 6.48
CA SER A 44 -8.56 -9.47 5.81
C SER A 44 -8.30 -9.82 4.35
N SER A 45 -8.38 -8.82 3.48
CA SER A 45 -8.13 -8.95 2.04
C SER A 45 -6.72 -8.50 1.63
N GLY A 46 -5.78 -8.40 2.56
CA GLY A 46 -4.36 -8.17 2.29
C GLY A 46 -3.86 -6.75 2.57
N ASP A 47 -2.55 -6.55 2.37
CA ASP A 47 -1.77 -5.36 2.76
C ASP A 47 -1.81 -5.09 4.26
N VAL A 48 -1.39 -6.10 5.03
CA VAL A 48 -1.32 -6.04 6.49
C VAL A 48 -0.11 -5.22 6.96
N PHE A 49 1.01 -5.25 6.22
CA PHE A 49 2.31 -4.83 6.74
C PHE A 49 2.70 -3.38 6.55
N GLN A 50 2.77 -2.84 5.33
CA GLN A 50 3.56 -1.62 5.07
C GLN A 50 2.69 -0.38 4.95
N GLY A 51 3.03 0.73 5.61
CA GLY A 51 2.50 2.06 5.26
C GLY A 51 2.36 3.04 6.43
N ALA A 52 2.37 2.54 7.67
CA ALA A 52 2.42 3.35 8.88
C ALA A 52 3.79 3.23 9.58
N PRO A 53 4.24 4.21 10.40
CA PRO A 53 5.46 4.07 11.20
C PRO A 53 5.50 2.82 12.09
N GLU A 54 4.34 2.31 12.49
CA GLU A 54 4.19 1.04 13.22
C GLU A 54 4.74 -0.17 12.44
N SER A 55 4.78 -0.09 11.12
CA SER A 55 5.29 -1.14 10.22
C SER A 55 6.80 -1.33 10.36
N ASP A 56 7.52 -0.24 10.65
CA ASP A 56 8.98 -0.27 10.83
C ASP A 56 9.36 -0.88 12.20
N LEU A 57 8.41 -0.91 13.15
CA LEU A 57 8.67 -1.50 14.46
C LEU A 57 8.84 -3.01 14.36
N GLU A 58 10.03 -3.48 14.76
CA GLU A 58 10.34 -4.89 14.86
C GLU A 58 10.09 -5.66 13.55
N GLY A 59 10.27 -4.97 12.42
CA GLY A 59 10.06 -5.52 11.07
C GLY A 59 8.62 -5.99 10.85
N GLY A 60 7.62 -5.14 11.13
CA GLY A 60 6.20 -5.42 10.88
C GLY A 60 5.53 -6.39 11.86
N ARG A 61 6.28 -6.96 12.83
CA ARG A 61 5.75 -7.93 13.80
C ARG A 61 4.50 -7.45 14.57
N PRO A 62 4.38 -6.16 14.97
CA PRO A 62 3.20 -5.66 15.67
C PRO A 62 1.89 -5.83 14.87
N GLY A 63 1.94 -5.61 13.55
CA GLY A 63 0.78 -5.76 12.67
C GLY A 63 0.20 -7.17 12.72
N LEU A 64 1.07 -8.19 12.57
CA LEU A 64 0.67 -9.61 12.64
C LEU A 64 0.14 -10.02 13.99
N GLU A 65 0.80 -9.57 15.06
CA GLU A 65 0.39 -9.92 16.41
C GLU A 65 -0.98 -9.31 16.72
N VAL A 66 -1.21 -8.05 16.33
CA VAL A 66 -2.52 -7.42 16.47
C VAL A 66 -3.57 -8.13 15.62
N LEU A 67 -3.26 -8.51 14.37
CA LEU A 67 -4.19 -9.27 13.52
C LEU A 67 -4.57 -10.62 14.18
N ALA A 68 -3.59 -11.35 14.71
CA ALA A 68 -3.83 -12.60 15.43
C ALA A 68 -4.66 -12.44 16.70
N ARG A 69 -4.36 -11.42 17.51
CA ARG A 69 -5.05 -11.19 18.80
C ARG A 69 -6.44 -10.56 18.61
N SER A 70 -6.65 -9.85 17.51
CA SER A 70 -7.98 -9.42 17.04
C SER A 70 -8.84 -10.59 16.53
N GLY A 71 -8.33 -11.82 16.50
CA GLY A 71 -9.13 -13.00 16.20
C GLY A 71 -9.61 -13.06 14.75
N TYR A 72 -8.75 -12.68 13.80
CA TYR A 72 -9.00 -12.93 12.38
C TYR A 72 -9.06 -14.44 12.11
N ASP A 73 -10.01 -14.82 11.27
CA ASP A 73 -10.27 -16.19 10.87
C ASP A 73 -9.50 -16.60 9.62
N VAL A 74 -9.23 -15.65 8.72
CA VAL A 74 -8.53 -15.83 7.43
C VAL A 74 -7.92 -14.49 7.01
N ALA A 75 -6.75 -14.52 6.37
CA ALA A 75 -6.19 -13.36 5.67
C ALA A 75 -5.76 -13.76 4.25
N GLU A 76 -5.91 -12.87 3.28
CA GLU A 76 -5.19 -12.93 1.99
C GLU A 76 -3.91 -12.09 2.10
N VAL A 77 -2.90 -12.40 1.27
CA VAL A 77 -1.71 -11.55 1.12
C VAL A 77 -1.97 -10.42 0.13
N GLY A 78 -1.50 -9.22 0.43
CA GLY A 78 -1.41 -8.11 -0.52
C GLY A 78 -0.02 -7.93 -1.09
N ASN A 79 0.17 -6.93 -1.95
CA ASN A 79 1.47 -6.65 -2.55
C ASN A 79 2.50 -6.16 -1.52
N HIS A 80 2.07 -5.37 -0.54
CA HIS A 80 2.96 -4.86 0.52
C HIS A 80 3.37 -5.93 1.53
N ASP A 81 2.72 -7.10 1.50
CA ASP A 81 3.13 -8.22 2.34
C ASP A 81 4.41 -8.92 1.86
N PHE A 82 4.90 -8.53 0.68
CA PHE A 82 6.19 -8.93 0.14
C PHE A 82 7.33 -7.97 0.49
N ASP A 83 7.06 -6.78 1.04
CA ASP A 83 8.08 -5.73 1.20
C ASP A 83 9.24 -6.09 2.13
N ASN A 84 8.98 -6.96 3.11
CA ASN A 84 10.02 -7.53 4.00
C ASN A 84 10.68 -8.81 3.43
N GLY A 85 10.38 -9.15 2.18
CA GLY A 85 10.92 -10.28 1.42
C GLY A 85 10.23 -11.62 1.67
N LEU A 86 10.40 -12.55 0.73
CA LEU A 86 9.84 -13.92 0.81
C LEU A 86 10.14 -14.69 2.11
N PRO A 87 11.34 -14.60 2.73
CA PRO A 87 11.59 -15.32 3.99
C PRO A 87 10.62 -14.90 5.10
N TYR A 88 10.30 -13.60 5.16
CA TYR A 88 9.38 -13.06 6.15
C TYR A 88 7.94 -13.46 5.85
N LEU A 89 7.50 -13.36 4.60
CA LEU A 89 6.19 -13.85 4.16
C LEU A 89 6.02 -15.35 4.47
N LYS A 90 7.00 -16.18 4.11
CA LYS A 90 6.98 -17.64 4.39
C LYS A 90 6.89 -17.94 5.88
N LYS A 91 7.50 -17.10 6.72
CA LYS A 91 7.37 -17.22 8.18
C LYS A 91 5.93 -16.92 8.63
N TRP A 92 5.31 -15.85 8.13
CA TRP A 92 3.91 -15.56 8.43
C TRP A 92 2.98 -16.69 7.98
N LEU A 93 3.13 -17.19 6.75
CA LEU A 93 2.38 -18.32 6.21
C LEU A 93 2.48 -19.59 7.10
N ALA A 94 3.64 -19.80 7.74
CA ALA A 94 3.88 -20.97 8.58
C ALA A 94 3.42 -20.82 10.04
N GLU A 95 3.49 -19.60 10.58
CA GLU A 95 3.30 -19.33 12.01
C GLU A 95 1.93 -18.70 12.35
N ALA A 96 1.19 -18.19 11.36
CA ALA A 96 -0.13 -17.61 11.58
C ALA A 96 -1.10 -18.61 12.25
N PRO A 97 -1.85 -18.19 13.28
CA PRO A 97 -2.82 -19.06 13.94
C PRO A 97 -4.12 -19.24 13.14
N TYR A 98 -4.19 -18.64 11.95
CA TYR A 98 -5.29 -18.72 10.99
C TYR A 98 -4.72 -18.99 9.59
N PRO A 99 -5.52 -19.54 8.66
CA PRO A 99 -5.13 -19.67 7.26
C PRO A 99 -4.76 -18.31 6.65
N VAL A 100 -3.58 -18.24 6.04
CA VAL A 100 -3.17 -17.15 5.16
C VAL A 100 -3.22 -17.67 3.73
N LEU A 101 -4.02 -17.01 2.91
CA LEU A 101 -4.21 -17.31 1.51
C LEU A 101 -3.17 -16.53 0.69
N ALA A 102 -2.66 -17.17 -0.36
CA ALA A 102 -1.78 -16.55 -1.36
C ALA A 102 -1.99 -17.28 -2.68
N GLY A 103 -3.22 -17.17 -3.18
CA GLY A 103 -3.78 -18.27 -3.96
C GLY A 103 -3.28 -18.37 -5.39
N ASN A 104 -2.76 -17.30 -5.97
CA ASN A 104 -2.11 -17.30 -7.27
C ASN A 104 -0.58 -17.12 -7.17
N VAL A 105 0.03 -17.32 -6.00
CA VAL A 105 1.48 -17.16 -5.79
C VAL A 105 2.15 -18.53 -5.77
N VAL A 106 3.00 -18.81 -6.76
CA VAL A 106 3.68 -20.11 -6.89
C VAL A 106 5.18 -19.95 -7.01
N GLU A 107 5.94 -20.91 -6.50
CA GLU A 107 7.38 -20.99 -6.72
C GLU A 107 7.66 -21.25 -8.21
N GLU A 108 8.50 -20.45 -8.84
CA GLU A 108 8.82 -20.57 -10.27
C GLU A 108 9.40 -21.95 -10.61
N ALA A 109 10.29 -22.45 -9.75
CA ALA A 109 11.00 -23.70 -9.96
C ALA A 109 10.09 -24.93 -9.95
N THR A 110 8.95 -24.88 -9.25
CA THR A 110 8.09 -26.06 -9.03
C THR A 110 6.67 -25.90 -9.53
N GLY A 111 6.21 -24.66 -9.74
CA GLY A 111 4.82 -24.34 -10.03
C GLY A 111 3.86 -24.63 -8.86
N LYS A 112 4.37 -24.92 -7.67
CA LYS A 112 3.57 -25.19 -6.47
C LYS A 112 3.38 -23.91 -5.66
N LEU A 113 2.30 -23.85 -4.88
CA LEU A 113 2.11 -22.81 -3.88
C LEU A 113 3.29 -22.74 -2.91
N LEU A 114 3.52 -21.56 -2.35
CA LEU A 114 4.49 -21.37 -1.28
C LEU A 114 4.17 -22.32 -0.10
N PRO A 115 5.18 -22.84 0.61
CA PRO A 115 4.94 -23.62 1.83
C PRO A 115 4.10 -22.84 2.84
N GLY A 116 3.00 -23.44 3.31
CA GLY A 116 2.05 -22.81 4.24
C GLY A 116 0.92 -22.01 3.56
N ALA A 117 1.11 -21.57 2.31
CA ALA A 117 0.06 -20.90 1.56
C ALA A 117 -1.06 -21.86 1.15
N GLN A 118 -2.27 -21.33 1.14
CA GLN A 118 -3.46 -22.02 0.63
C GLN A 118 -4.08 -21.20 -0.49
N ARG A 119 -4.53 -21.88 -1.54
CA ARG A 119 -5.24 -21.23 -2.66
C ARG A 119 -6.69 -20.94 -2.35
N ALA A 120 -7.31 -21.89 -1.67
CA ALA A 120 -8.66 -21.78 -1.19
C ALA A 120 -8.84 -22.64 0.06
N ILE A 121 -9.85 -22.31 0.84
CA ILE A 121 -10.28 -23.09 2.00
C ILE A 121 -11.77 -23.37 1.93
N LEU A 122 -12.19 -24.49 2.54
CA LEU A 122 -13.58 -24.85 2.73
C LEU A 122 -13.87 -24.98 4.23
N LYS A 123 -14.70 -24.10 4.78
CA LYS A 123 -15.01 -24.03 6.21
C LYS A 123 -16.47 -24.45 6.44
N ASP A 124 -16.69 -25.33 7.42
CA ASP A 124 -18.05 -25.65 7.90
C ASP A 124 -18.49 -24.58 8.90
N MET A 125 -19.54 -23.84 8.53
CA MET A 125 -20.12 -22.74 9.29
C MET A 125 -21.47 -23.19 9.87
N ASN A 126 -21.43 -24.10 10.84
CA ASN A 126 -22.62 -24.73 11.43
C ASN A 126 -23.53 -25.36 10.38
N GLY A 127 -22.95 -26.25 9.56
CA GLY A 127 -23.62 -27.04 8.53
C GLY A 127 -23.77 -26.36 7.16
N ILE A 128 -23.34 -25.11 7.02
CA ILE A 128 -23.23 -24.39 5.74
C ILE A 128 -21.76 -24.39 5.33
N LYS A 129 -21.43 -24.86 4.14
CA LYS A 129 -20.04 -24.92 3.66
C LYS A 129 -19.66 -23.65 2.92
N LEU A 130 -18.73 -22.87 3.49
CA LEU A 130 -18.18 -21.65 2.89
C LEU A 130 -16.82 -21.93 2.25
N GLY A 131 -16.74 -21.72 0.94
CA GLY A 131 -15.49 -21.66 0.20
C GLY A 131 -14.94 -20.24 0.14
N LEU A 132 -13.67 -20.06 0.44
CA LEU A 132 -12.95 -18.80 0.24
C LEU A 132 -11.75 -19.05 -0.67
N VAL A 133 -11.62 -18.24 -1.72
CA VAL A 133 -10.46 -18.22 -2.62
C VAL A 133 -9.66 -16.96 -2.37
N GLY A 134 -8.34 -17.08 -2.34
CA GLY A 134 -7.42 -15.96 -2.21
C GLY A 134 -6.78 -15.58 -3.53
N VAL A 135 -6.60 -14.29 -3.79
CA VAL A 135 -5.89 -13.82 -4.98
C VAL A 135 -5.24 -12.45 -4.75
N VAL A 136 -4.00 -12.29 -5.23
CA VAL A 136 -3.22 -11.06 -5.16
C VAL A 136 -2.85 -10.57 -6.56
N THR A 137 -2.73 -9.24 -6.74
CA THR A 137 -2.41 -8.65 -8.04
C THR A 137 -1.07 -9.16 -8.60
N PRO A 138 -1.02 -9.63 -9.86
CA PRO A 138 0.25 -9.93 -10.52
C PRO A 138 1.18 -8.71 -10.64
N GLU A 139 0.63 -7.50 -10.54
CA GLU A 139 1.40 -6.25 -10.50
C GLU A 139 2.38 -6.22 -9.31
N THR A 140 2.17 -7.05 -8.28
CA THR A 140 3.10 -7.21 -7.14
C THR A 140 4.55 -7.37 -7.61
N ALA A 141 4.79 -8.06 -8.73
CA ALA A 141 6.13 -8.22 -9.31
C ALA A 141 6.84 -6.89 -9.64
N SER A 142 6.09 -5.80 -9.78
CA SER A 142 6.55 -4.44 -10.07
C SER A 142 6.22 -3.41 -8.99
N LEU A 143 5.41 -3.78 -7.98
CA LEU A 143 4.99 -2.91 -6.88
C LEU A 143 5.88 -3.02 -5.64
N THR A 144 6.73 -4.05 -5.58
CA THR A 144 7.78 -4.22 -4.57
C THR A 144 9.14 -4.39 -5.26
N PHE A 145 10.23 -4.43 -4.48
CA PHE A 145 11.56 -4.66 -5.01
C PHE A 145 11.65 -6.04 -5.69
N ALA A 146 12.35 -6.14 -6.83
CA ALA A 146 12.50 -7.40 -7.57
C ALA A 146 13.07 -8.54 -6.71
N GLU A 147 13.97 -8.21 -5.78
CA GLU A 147 14.57 -9.16 -4.84
C GLU A 147 13.53 -9.77 -3.87
N ASN A 148 12.48 -9.00 -3.52
CA ASN A 148 11.43 -9.41 -2.60
C ASN A 148 10.49 -10.48 -3.17
N VAL A 149 10.46 -10.63 -4.50
CA VAL A 149 9.62 -11.59 -5.22
C VAL A 149 10.45 -12.59 -6.03
N GLN A 150 11.78 -12.60 -5.83
CA GLN A 150 12.66 -13.47 -6.60
C GLN A 150 12.32 -14.96 -6.37
N GLY A 151 12.06 -15.68 -7.46
CA GLY A 151 11.75 -17.12 -7.43
C GLY A 151 10.27 -17.45 -7.21
N VAL A 152 9.38 -16.45 -7.21
CA VAL A 152 7.93 -16.67 -7.32
C VAL A 152 7.36 -16.04 -8.59
N ARG A 153 6.28 -16.63 -9.10
CA ARG A 153 5.45 -16.03 -10.15
C ARG A 153 4.01 -15.92 -9.67
N PHE A 154 3.33 -14.92 -10.21
CA PHE A 154 1.91 -14.69 -10.00
C PHE A 154 1.13 -15.29 -11.17
N GLU A 155 0.25 -16.24 -10.89
CA GLU A 155 -0.63 -16.84 -11.88
C GLU A 155 -1.79 -15.91 -12.22
N ASP A 156 -2.40 -16.13 -13.39
CA ASP A 156 -3.59 -15.37 -13.83
C ASP A 156 -4.69 -15.44 -12.76
N PRO A 157 -5.15 -14.27 -12.23
CA PRO A 157 -6.15 -14.20 -11.18
C PRO A 157 -7.47 -14.86 -11.55
N ILE A 158 -7.98 -14.60 -12.76
CA ILE A 158 -9.28 -15.05 -13.22
C ILE A 158 -9.28 -16.57 -13.37
N GLU A 159 -8.26 -17.14 -14.01
CA GLU A 159 -8.09 -18.58 -14.16
C GLU A 159 -7.91 -19.28 -12.81
N THR A 160 -7.15 -18.67 -11.90
CA THR A 160 -6.95 -19.18 -10.55
C THR A 160 -8.27 -19.28 -9.79
N VAL A 161 -9.03 -18.19 -9.77
CA VAL A 161 -10.32 -18.12 -9.06
C VAL A 161 -11.34 -19.04 -9.72
N ARG A 162 -11.43 -19.08 -11.05
CA ARG A 162 -12.36 -19.97 -11.77
C ARG A 162 -12.15 -21.44 -11.41
N ARG A 163 -10.90 -21.90 -11.40
CA ARG A 163 -10.57 -23.29 -11.05
C ARG A 163 -10.87 -23.59 -9.58
N ALA A 164 -10.40 -22.73 -8.68
CA ALA A 164 -10.59 -22.92 -7.24
C ALA A 164 -12.07 -22.88 -6.84
N ALA A 165 -12.86 -21.95 -7.41
CA ALA A 165 -14.29 -21.87 -7.17
C ALA A 165 -15.02 -23.13 -7.65
N ALA A 166 -14.70 -23.63 -8.85
CA ALA A 166 -15.28 -24.86 -9.37
C ALA A 166 -14.93 -26.08 -8.49
N GLU A 167 -13.69 -26.18 -8.01
CA GLU A 167 -13.24 -27.22 -7.09
C GLU A 167 -13.98 -27.16 -5.75
N LEU A 168 -14.14 -25.97 -5.15
CA LEU A 168 -14.91 -25.79 -3.90
C LEU A 168 -16.37 -26.20 -4.09
N ARG A 169 -17.01 -25.83 -5.20
CA ARG A 169 -18.38 -26.26 -5.53
C ARG A 169 -18.47 -27.76 -5.68
N ALA A 170 -17.51 -28.41 -6.34
CA ALA A 170 -17.46 -29.87 -6.47
C ALA A 170 -17.27 -30.57 -5.11
N GLN A 171 -16.59 -29.94 -4.16
CA GLN A 171 -16.46 -30.39 -2.77
C GLN A 171 -17.71 -30.10 -1.90
N GLY A 172 -18.73 -29.47 -2.50
CA GLY A 172 -20.03 -29.21 -1.89
C GLY A 172 -20.13 -27.86 -1.18
N ALA A 173 -19.34 -26.86 -1.55
CA ALA A 173 -19.51 -25.50 -1.04
C ALA A 173 -20.90 -24.93 -1.38
N ASP A 174 -21.63 -24.54 -0.33
CA ASP A 174 -22.94 -23.87 -0.43
C ASP A 174 -22.75 -22.41 -0.85
N VAL A 175 -21.69 -21.76 -0.35
CA VAL A 175 -21.29 -20.39 -0.67
C VAL A 175 -19.82 -20.38 -1.11
N VAL A 176 -19.47 -19.61 -2.14
CA VAL A 176 -18.08 -19.40 -2.59
C VAL A 176 -17.87 -17.91 -2.80
N GLY A 177 -16.85 -17.35 -2.14
CA GLY A 177 -16.42 -15.98 -2.38
C GLY A 177 -14.91 -15.83 -2.43
N VAL A 178 -14.46 -14.62 -2.72
CA VAL A 178 -13.06 -14.28 -2.95
C VAL A 178 -12.61 -13.24 -1.93
N LEU A 179 -11.44 -13.47 -1.32
CA LEU A 179 -10.64 -12.43 -0.68
C LEU A 179 -9.64 -11.95 -1.72
N SER A 180 -9.82 -10.72 -2.19
CA SER A 180 -9.14 -10.22 -3.38
C SER A 180 -8.29 -9.00 -3.07
N HIS A 181 -7.02 -9.08 -3.46
CA HIS A 181 -6.08 -7.96 -3.44
C HIS A 181 -5.72 -7.54 -4.88
N LEU A 182 -6.73 -7.42 -5.74
CA LEU A 182 -6.58 -7.02 -7.15
C LEU A 182 -6.86 -5.54 -7.39
N GLY A 183 -7.72 -4.93 -6.56
CA GLY A 183 -8.21 -3.57 -6.77
C GLY A 183 -9.58 -3.52 -7.43
N GLY A 184 -10.33 -2.46 -7.15
CA GLY A 184 -11.74 -2.33 -7.54
C GLY A 184 -12.03 -2.55 -9.04
N PRO A 185 -11.25 -2.01 -10.00
CA PRO A 185 -11.45 -2.30 -11.42
C PRO A 185 -11.28 -3.78 -11.77
N ALA A 186 -10.21 -4.41 -11.28
CA ALA A 186 -9.91 -5.82 -11.53
C ALA A 186 -10.88 -6.77 -10.80
N ASP A 187 -11.39 -6.37 -9.63
CA ASP A 187 -12.46 -7.10 -8.93
C ASP A 187 -13.76 -7.16 -9.74
N ARG A 188 -14.10 -6.07 -10.44
CA ARG A 188 -15.27 -6.05 -11.34
C ARG A 188 -15.05 -6.94 -12.55
N GLU A 189 -13.86 -6.92 -13.13
CA GLU A 189 -13.50 -7.81 -14.25
C GLU A 189 -13.57 -9.29 -13.81
N LEU A 190 -13.02 -9.60 -12.63
CA LEU A 190 -13.08 -10.93 -12.02
C LEU A 190 -14.53 -11.39 -11.83
N ALA A 191 -15.40 -10.55 -11.26
CA ALA A 191 -16.81 -10.85 -11.06
C ALA A 191 -17.55 -11.08 -12.39
N GLN A 192 -17.22 -10.33 -13.45
CA GLN A 192 -17.80 -10.51 -14.78
C GLN A 192 -17.34 -11.82 -15.44
N ALA A 193 -16.08 -12.20 -15.24
CA ALA A 193 -15.44 -13.31 -15.95
C ALA A 193 -15.62 -14.69 -15.27
N VAL A 194 -15.98 -14.74 -13.98
CA VAL A 194 -16.11 -15.99 -13.22
C VAL A 194 -17.54 -16.17 -12.72
N ASP A 195 -18.25 -17.13 -13.32
CA ASP A 195 -19.61 -17.49 -12.92
C ASP A 195 -19.67 -18.20 -11.57
N GLY A 196 -20.73 -17.95 -10.81
CA GLY A 196 -21.07 -18.72 -9.60
C GLY A 196 -20.33 -18.31 -8.32
N LEU A 197 -19.66 -17.16 -8.34
CA LEU A 197 -19.21 -16.45 -7.15
C LEU A 197 -20.40 -15.78 -6.45
N ASP A 198 -20.44 -15.82 -5.12
CA ASP A 198 -21.47 -15.15 -4.32
C ASP A 198 -21.01 -13.77 -3.84
N PHE A 199 -19.71 -13.58 -3.62
CA PHE A 199 -19.14 -12.30 -3.21
C PHE A 199 -17.65 -12.17 -3.52
N ILE A 200 -17.18 -10.94 -3.58
CA ILE A 200 -15.76 -10.55 -3.62
C ILE A 200 -15.56 -9.47 -2.55
N LEU A 201 -14.66 -9.72 -1.62
CA LEU A 201 -14.18 -8.74 -0.64
C LEU A 201 -12.82 -8.26 -1.14
N GLY A 202 -12.81 -7.03 -1.66
CA GLY A 202 -11.67 -6.42 -2.33
C GLY A 202 -10.78 -5.59 -1.41
N GLY A 203 -9.63 -5.20 -1.97
CA GLY A 203 -8.57 -4.40 -1.36
C GLY A 203 -7.79 -3.59 -2.39
N HIS A 204 -6.54 -3.21 -2.09
CA HIS A 204 -5.54 -2.63 -2.99
C HIS A 204 -5.78 -1.17 -3.42
N THR A 205 -7.01 -0.81 -3.81
CA THR A 205 -7.35 0.56 -4.29
C THR A 205 -7.90 1.50 -3.21
N HIS A 206 -7.95 1.04 -1.95
CA HIS A 206 -8.43 1.79 -0.77
C HIS A 206 -9.84 2.40 -0.89
N GLU A 207 -10.70 1.87 -1.75
CA GLU A 207 -12.01 2.46 -2.00
C GLU A 207 -12.97 2.21 -0.82
N PHE A 208 -13.51 3.29 -0.26
CA PHE A 208 -14.59 3.23 0.73
C PHE A 208 -15.94 3.05 0.03
N ARG A 209 -16.38 1.79 -0.14
CA ARG A 209 -17.64 1.49 -0.84
C ARG A 209 -18.80 1.36 0.13
N ALA A 210 -19.52 2.46 0.34
CA ALA A 210 -20.70 2.45 1.20
C ALA A 210 -21.81 1.51 0.68
N SER A 211 -21.98 1.41 -0.64
CA SER A 211 -22.92 0.48 -1.29
C SER A 211 -22.16 -0.55 -2.12
N PRO A 212 -22.49 -1.85 -2.02
CA PRO A 212 -21.83 -2.88 -2.81
C PRO A 212 -22.34 -2.88 -4.25
N GLU A 213 -21.53 -3.41 -5.17
CA GLU A 213 -21.95 -3.67 -6.55
C GLU A 213 -22.41 -5.13 -6.70
N LEU A 214 -23.49 -5.36 -7.45
CA LEU A 214 -23.94 -6.72 -7.79
C LEU A 214 -23.57 -7.00 -9.25
N ILE A 215 -22.58 -7.87 -9.46
CA ILE A 215 -22.03 -8.18 -10.77
C ILE A 215 -22.07 -9.69 -10.97
N ASN A 216 -22.79 -10.14 -12.00
CA ASN A 216 -22.95 -11.57 -12.32
C ASN A 216 -23.39 -12.44 -11.12
N GLY A 217 -24.22 -11.87 -10.23
CA GLY A 217 -24.68 -12.54 -9.00
C GLY A 217 -23.74 -12.43 -7.80
N ALA A 218 -22.51 -11.95 -7.97
CA ALA A 218 -21.56 -11.72 -6.90
C ALA A 218 -21.69 -10.30 -6.32
N VAL A 219 -21.65 -10.19 -4.99
CA VAL A 219 -21.59 -8.92 -4.27
C VAL A 219 -20.14 -8.47 -4.13
N VAL A 220 -19.77 -7.34 -4.72
CA VAL A 220 -18.42 -6.78 -4.70
C VAL A 220 -18.35 -5.61 -3.71
N CYS A 221 -17.46 -5.73 -2.72
CA CYS A 221 -17.32 -4.77 -1.63
C CYS A 221 -15.85 -4.41 -1.38
N GLN A 222 -15.60 -3.24 -0.80
CA GLN A 222 -14.27 -2.84 -0.34
C GLN A 222 -14.41 -1.94 0.90
N PRO A 223 -13.65 -2.19 1.99
CA PRO A 223 -13.87 -1.52 3.26
C PRO A 223 -13.09 -0.19 3.39
N GLY A 224 -12.39 0.24 2.34
CA GLY A 224 -11.37 1.27 2.42
C GLY A 224 -10.08 0.72 3.02
N SER A 225 -9.32 1.56 3.73
CA SER A 225 -8.00 1.23 4.26
C SER A 225 -7.76 1.77 5.67
N TYR A 226 -6.59 1.44 6.23
CA TYR A 226 -6.02 2.01 7.45
C TYR A 226 -6.86 1.80 8.70
N ARG A 227 -7.74 0.78 8.69
CA ARG A 227 -8.71 0.51 9.77
C ARG A 227 -9.63 1.69 10.08
N LYS A 228 -9.87 2.57 9.11
CA LYS A 228 -10.81 3.71 9.21
C LYS A 228 -12.27 3.27 9.09
N ALA A 229 -12.51 2.11 8.48
CA ALA A 229 -13.81 1.46 8.45
C ALA A 229 -13.65 -0.07 8.43
N VAL A 230 -14.73 -0.76 8.73
CA VAL A 230 -14.86 -2.22 8.62
C VAL A 230 -16.13 -2.55 7.86
N GLY A 231 -16.05 -3.48 6.91
CA GLY A 231 -17.21 -3.98 6.21
C GLY A 231 -17.91 -5.09 6.99
N LYS A 232 -19.25 -5.12 6.95
CA LYS A 232 -20.07 -6.23 7.43
C LYS A 232 -20.98 -6.66 6.29
N LEU A 233 -20.74 -7.85 5.74
CA LEU A 233 -21.58 -8.49 4.72
C LEU A 233 -22.36 -9.65 5.35
N GLU A 234 -23.68 -9.59 5.28
CA GLU A 234 -24.59 -10.61 5.77
C GLU A 234 -25.31 -11.23 4.57
N LEU A 235 -25.04 -12.51 4.31
CA LEU A 235 -25.67 -13.26 3.23
C LEU A 235 -26.91 -13.97 3.76
N GLU A 236 -28.01 -13.86 3.04
CA GLU A 236 -29.24 -14.61 3.27
C GLU A 236 -29.23 -15.84 2.36
N LEU A 237 -29.49 -17.03 2.94
CA LEU A 237 -29.53 -18.28 2.20
C LEU A 237 -30.95 -18.85 2.18
N ASP A 238 -31.35 -19.43 1.05
CA ASP A 238 -32.55 -20.25 0.98
C ASP A 238 -32.36 -21.54 1.81
N PRO A 239 -33.25 -21.85 2.77
CA PRO A 239 -33.04 -22.95 3.70
C PRO A 239 -33.11 -24.35 3.06
N ARG A 240 -33.64 -24.47 1.83
CA ARG A 240 -33.76 -25.75 1.11
C ARG A 240 -32.60 -25.97 0.16
N THR A 241 -32.27 -24.95 -0.63
CA THR A 241 -31.25 -25.01 -1.68
C THR A 241 -29.87 -24.58 -1.20
N ARG A 242 -29.80 -23.88 -0.06
CA ARG A 242 -28.59 -23.26 0.52
C ARG A 242 -27.88 -22.33 -0.46
N ARG A 243 -28.64 -21.73 -1.38
CA ARG A 243 -28.13 -20.71 -2.30
C ARG A 243 -28.39 -19.33 -1.73
N VAL A 244 -27.47 -18.40 -2.02
CA VAL A 244 -27.61 -17.00 -1.62
C VAL A 244 -28.83 -16.40 -2.33
N THR A 245 -29.74 -15.79 -1.58
CA THR A 245 -30.95 -15.13 -2.08
C THR A 245 -30.96 -13.63 -1.84
N GLY A 246 -30.08 -13.15 -0.96
CA GLY A 246 -29.97 -11.75 -0.61
C GLY A 246 -28.66 -11.47 0.10
N ALA A 247 -28.28 -10.19 0.11
CA ALA A 247 -27.11 -9.72 0.82
C ALA A 247 -27.39 -8.35 1.43
N HIS A 248 -26.89 -8.14 2.65
CA HIS A 248 -26.94 -6.88 3.34
C HIS A 248 -25.52 -6.46 3.70
N HIS A 249 -25.09 -5.32 3.15
CA HIS A 249 -23.77 -4.76 3.38
C HIS A 249 -23.87 -3.50 4.24
N GLN A 250 -22.94 -3.36 5.18
CA GLN A 250 -22.72 -2.13 5.93
C GLN A 250 -21.23 -1.81 5.94
N LEU A 251 -20.90 -0.55 5.67
CA LEU A 251 -19.58 0.00 5.94
C LEU A 251 -19.64 0.76 7.26
N ILE A 252 -18.93 0.27 8.27
CA ILE A 252 -18.98 0.80 9.63
C ILE A 252 -17.71 1.63 9.87
N PRO A 253 -17.82 2.96 10.01
CA PRO A 253 -16.68 3.80 10.36
C PRO A 253 -16.10 3.40 11.72
N ILE A 254 -14.78 3.40 11.83
CA ILE A 254 -14.06 3.09 13.05
C ILE A 254 -13.48 4.38 13.62
N ASP A 255 -13.92 4.75 14.81
CA ASP A 255 -13.30 5.81 15.58
C ASP A 255 -12.02 5.28 16.24
N GLN A 256 -10.88 5.57 15.62
CA GLN A 256 -9.56 5.16 16.08
C GLN A 256 -9.12 5.88 17.37
N SER A 257 -9.81 6.95 17.77
CA SER A 257 -9.55 7.71 18.99
C SER A 257 -10.34 7.20 20.20
N SER A 258 -11.37 6.38 19.98
CA SER A 258 -12.24 5.89 21.05
C SER A 258 -11.61 4.67 21.74
N PRO A 259 -11.27 4.75 23.04
CA PRO A 259 -10.78 3.59 23.78
C PRO A 259 -11.95 2.65 24.10
N ARG A 260 -12.33 1.73 23.21
CA ARG A 260 -13.41 0.76 23.50
C ARG A 260 -13.24 -0.60 22.83
N ALA A 261 -12.96 -1.63 23.64
CA ALA A 261 -13.92 -2.65 24.11
C ALA A 261 -13.23 -3.96 24.52
N ASP A 262 -12.09 -4.26 23.89
CA ASP A 262 -11.27 -5.43 24.17
C ASP A 262 -10.02 -4.98 24.96
N GLY A 263 -9.98 -5.31 26.25
CA GLY A 263 -8.87 -4.91 27.12
C GLY A 263 -7.52 -5.54 26.74
N GLU A 264 -7.53 -6.67 26.04
CA GLU A 264 -6.32 -7.39 25.64
C GLU A 264 -5.72 -6.80 24.35
N VAL A 265 -6.54 -6.64 23.31
CA VAL A 265 -6.10 -6.02 22.05
C VAL A 265 -5.77 -4.55 22.26
N GLN A 266 -6.54 -3.82 23.07
CA GLN A 266 -6.23 -2.43 23.41
C GLN A 266 -4.88 -2.33 24.12
N ALA A 267 -4.62 -3.18 25.12
CA ALA A 267 -3.34 -3.16 25.83
C ALA A 267 -2.15 -3.48 24.90
N LEU A 268 -2.34 -4.36 23.92
CA LEU A 268 -1.32 -4.67 22.91
C LEU A 268 -1.06 -3.48 21.98
N VAL A 269 -2.12 -2.84 21.48
CA VAL A 269 -2.02 -1.64 20.64
C VAL A 269 -1.34 -0.51 21.43
N ASP A 270 -1.78 -0.25 22.66
CA ASP A 270 -1.19 0.78 23.53
C ASP A 270 0.29 0.50 23.80
N HIS A 271 0.67 -0.76 24.01
CA HIS A 271 2.07 -1.14 24.20
C HIS A 271 2.94 -0.71 23.01
N TYR A 272 2.52 -1.05 21.79
CA TYR A 272 3.28 -0.72 20.59
C TYR A 272 3.24 0.77 20.26
N LEU A 273 2.09 1.43 20.39
CA LEU A 273 1.98 2.88 20.16
C LEU A 273 2.83 3.67 21.17
N ASN A 274 2.91 3.26 22.44
CA ASN A 274 3.79 3.90 23.41
C ASN A 274 5.27 3.71 23.08
N LYS A 275 5.65 2.53 22.56
CA LYS A 275 7.02 2.27 22.10
C LYS A 275 7.35 3.12 20.86
N LEU A 276 6.41 3.23 19.92
CA LEU A 276 6.54 4.07 18.75
C LEU A 276 6.74 5.53 19.15
N LYS A 277 5.87 6.04 20.04
CA LYS A 277 5.86 7.43 20.52
C LYS A 277 7.23 7.90 21.02
N GLN A 278 7.96 7.05 21.74
CA GLN A 278 9.30 7.37 22.24
C GLN A 278 10.33 7.65 21.13
N VAL A 279 10.13 7.06 19.95
CA VAL A 279 10.98 7.27 18.78
C VAL A 279 10.41 8.39 17.92
N THR A 280 9.12 8.32 17.61
CA THR A 280 8.47 9.19 16.62
C THR A 280 8.28 10.62 17.07
N GLU A 281 8.21 10.92 18.38
CA GLU A 281 8.12 12.31 18.88
C GLU A 281 9.48 13.03 18.93
N THR A 282 10.56 12.37 18.53
CA THR A 282 11.86 13.03 18.44
C THR A 282 11.81 14.07 17.33
N VAL A 283 11.84 15.36 17.70
CA VAL A 283 12.04 16.46 16.74
C VAL A 283 13.41 16.30 16.10
N VAL A 284 13.49 16.39 14.78
CA VAL A 284 14.73 16.26 13.98
C VAL A 284 15.00 17.50 13.15
N SER A 285 13.97 18.19 12.68
CA SER A 285 14.09 19.42 11.88
C SER A 285 12.97 20.42 12.21
N TYR A 286 12.88 21.50 11.45
CA TYR A 286 11.82 22.50 11.54
C TYR A 286 11.43 22.97 10.14
N ASN A 287 10.12 23.10 9.89
CA ASN A 287 9.56 23.56 8.64
C ASN A 287 8.88 24.94 8.81
N GLY A 288 9.33 25.94 8.06
CA GLY A 288 8.87 27.33 8.22
C GLY A 288 7.47 27.62 7.66
N GLN A 289 6.94 26.79 6.77
CA GLN A 289 5.63 26.99 6.12
C GLN A 289 4.98 25.65 5.79
N ALA A 290 3.65 25.58 5.74
CA ALA A 290 2.98 24.36 5.29
C ALA A 290 3.35 24.03 3.84
N LEU A 291 3.65 22.76 3.57
CA LEU A 291 3.97 22.21 2.25
C LEU A 291 2.88 21.19 1.89
N GLU A 292 2.07 21.52 0.90
CA GLU A 292 1.01 20.61 0.42
C GLU A 292 1.60 19.50 -0.45
N HIS A 293 0.99 18.32 -0.39
CA HIS A 293 1.22 17.21 -1.33
C HIS A 293 0.19 17.27 -2.47
N ASP A 294 0.52 16.69 -3.63
CA ASP A 294 -0.30 16.68 -4.84
C ASP A 294 -0.63 18.09 -5.37
N ASN A 295 0.27 19.04 -5.13
CA ASN A 295 0.15 20.40 -5.63
C ASN A 295 1.22 20.67 -6.70
N PHE A 296 0.82 21.24 -7.83
CA PHE A 296 1.70 21.54 -8.97
C PHE A 296 2.38 22.92 -8.83
N LEU A 297 2.57 23.39 -7.60
CA LEU A 297 3.28 24.63 -7.30
C LEU A 297 4.74 24.35 -6.97
N ASP A 298 5.63 25.28 -7.29
CA ASP A 298 7.09 25.17 -7.10
C ASP A 298 7.52 24.97 -5.61
N ASP A 299 6.59 25.14 -4.67
CA ASP A 299 6.80 24.96 -3.23
C ASP A 299 5.99 23.80 -2.62
N SER A 300 5.43 22.91 -3.44
CA SER A 300 4.83 21.67 -2.94
C SER A 300 5.87 20.76 -2.30
N LEU A 301 5.41 19.89 -1.39
CA LEU A 301 6.27 18.94 -0.71
C LEU A 301 6.97 17.99 -1.70
N ASP A 302 6.29 17.62 -2.78
CA ASP A 302 6.85 16.79 -3.86
C ASP A 302 8.08 17.47 -4.49
N VAL A 303 8.00 18.76 -4.84
CA VAL A 303 9.15 19.50 -5.38
C VAL A 303 10.28 19.61 -4.34
N VAL A 304 9.94 19.77 -3.06
CA VAL A 304 10.94 19.78 -1.97
C VAL A 304 11.67 18.45 -1.85
N VAL A 305 10.95 17.33 -1.94
CA VAL A 305 11.55 15.99 -1.96
C VAL A 305 12.44 15.82 -3.18
N GLY A 306 11.99 16.22 -4.37
CA GLY A 306 12.84 16.20 -5.57
C GLY A 306 14.12 17.00 -5.40
N ARG A 307 14.02 18.20 -4.83
CA ARG A 307 15.18 19.05 -4.53
C ARG A 307 16.13 18.44 -3.51
N ALA A 308 15.58 17.82 -2.46
CA ALA A 308 16.34 17.09 -1.47
C ALA A 308 17.15 15.96 -2.09
N MET A 309 16.52 15.18 -2.98
CA MET A 309 17.18 14.11 -3.74
C MET A 309 18.28 14.66 -4.65
N ASN A 310 18.01 15.76 -5.37
CA ASN A 310 18.99 16.45 -6.19
C ASN A 310 20.22 16.90 -5.38
N ARG A 311 20.01 17.51 -4.21
CA ARG A 311 21.09 17.94 -3.32
C ARG A 311 21.91 16.76 -2.82
N ALA A 312 21.26 15.68 -2.37
CA ALA A 312 21.93 14.48 -1.87
C ALA A 312 22.78 13.78 -2.95
N ALA A 313 22.26 13.69 -4.18
CA ALA A 313 22.92 13.02 -5.30
C ALA A 313 23.91 13.91 -6.08
N GLY A 314 23.84 15.23 -5.89
CA GLY A 314 24.58 16.20 -6.70
C GLY A 314 24.11 16.22 -8.15
N THR A 315 22.79 16.23 -8.36
CA THR A 315 22.13 16.26 -9.67
C THR A 315 21.25 17.49 -9.84
N GLU A 316 20.86 17.77 -11.08
CA GLU A 316 19.94 18.87 -11.42
C GLU A 316 18.52 18.40 -11.69
N ILE A 317 18.31 17.09 -11.87
CA ILE A 317 17.02 16.48 -12.17
C ILE A 317 16.78 15.37 -11.16
N ALA A 318 15.61 15.40 -10.52
CA ALA A 318 15.11 14.31 -9.70
C ALA A 318 13.79 13.81 -10.26
N LEU A 319 13.61 12.49 -10.29
CA LEU A 319 12.36 11.83 -10.65
C LEU A 319 12.02 10.75 -9.65
N PHE A 320 10.80 10.74 -9.16
CA PHE A 320 10.30 9.71 -8.25
C PHE A 320 8.79 9.56 -8.43
N ASN A 321 8.21 8.44 -8.04
CA ASN A 321 6.76 8.23 -8.17
C ASN A 321 6.01 9.04 -7.09
N GLN A 322 4.89 9.67 -7.45
CA GLN A 322 4.09 10.49 -6.52
C GLN A 322 3.69 9.73 -5.25
N LYS A 323 3.39 8.42 -5.38
CA LYS A 323 3.08 7.53 -4.24
C LYS A 323 4.16 7.46 -3.16
N LEU A 324 5.41 7.87 -3.44
CA LEU A 324 6.50 7.94 -2.46
C LEU A 324 6.14 8.88 -1.29
N VAL A 325 5.50 10.01 -1.60
CA VAL A 325 5.01 11.00 -0.64
C VAL A 325 3.55 10.66 -0.34
N ARG A 326 3.16 10.61 0.94
CA ARG A 326 1.82 10.14 1.35
C ARG A 326 0.94 11.25 1.91
N THR A 327 1.54 12.34 2.37
CA THR A 327 0.83 13.45 3.00
C THR A 327 1.68 14.71 2.95
N GLY A 328 1.04 15.87 3.12
CA GLY A 328 1.73 17.15 3.25
C GLY A 328 2.44 17.30 4.60
N LEU A 329 3.17 18.40 4.77
CA LEU A 329 3.90 18.73 5.98
C LEU A 329 3.48 20.10 6.50
N ASP A 330 2.96 20.16 7.73
CA ASP A 330 2.61 21.42 8.37
C ASP A 330 3.85 22.26 8.74
N ALA A 331 3.64 23.54 9.02
CA ALA A 331 4.68 24.40 9.59
C ALA A 331 4.90 24.05 11.08
N GLY A 332 6.15 24.06 11.53
CA GLY A 332 6.52 23.80 12.92
C GLY A 332 7.68 22.82 13.07
N ASP A 333 7.79 22.25 14.27
CA ASP A 333 8.74 21.18 14.56
C ASP A 333 8.45 19.96 13.68
N VAL A 334 9.49 19.37 13.10
CA VAL A 334 9.39 18.18 12.27
C VAL A 334 10.01 17.02 13.03
N THR A 335 9.23 15.96 13.22
CA THR A 335 9.59 14.78 14.00
C THR A 335 9.94 13.59 13.11
N VAL A 336 10.63 12.59 13.68
CA VAL A 336 10.89 11.30 13.00
C VAL A 336 9.58 10.68 12.50
N GLY A 337 8.52 10.73 13.30
CA GLY A 337 7.21 10.19 12.93
C GLY A 337 6.58 10.89 11.73
N GLU A 338 6.74 12.22 11.64
CA GLU A 338 6.25 12.98 10.48
C GLU A 338 7.01 12.62 9.21
N LEU A 339 8.34 12.57 9.25
CA LEU A 339 9.14 12.13 8.09
C LEU A 339 8.79 10.70 7.64
N GLN A 340 8.58 9.78 8.60
CA GLN A 340 8.13 8.41 8.32
C GLN A 340 6.72 8.36 7.75
N THR A 341 5.82 9.24 8.20
CA THR A 341 4.45 9.29 7.69
C THR A 341 4.42 9.86 6.27
N ILE A 342 5.26 10.85 5.98
CA ILE A 342 5.38 11.46 4.64
C ILE A 342 5.99 10.45 3.66
N ILE A 343 7.10 9.80 4.01
CA ILE A 343 7.79 8.82 3.16
C ILE A 343 7.93 7.51 3.95
N PRO A 344 6.94 6.60 3.92
CA PRO A 344 6.94 5.38 4.74
C PRO A 344 7.88 4.30 4.23
N PHE A 345 8.36 4.43 2.99
CA PHE A 345 9.22 3.44 2.36
C PHE A 345 10.69 3.66 2.72
N PRO A 346 11.47 2.59 2.93
CA PRO A 346 12.90 2.69 3.19
C PRO A 346 13.71 2.94 1.89
N ASN A 347 13.15 3.69 0.94
CA ASN A 347 13.81 3.99 -0.32
C ASN A 347 15.05 4.83 -0.10
N THR A 348 16.11 4.49 -0.85
CA THR A 348 17.33 5.28 -0.93
C THR A 348 17.35 6.18 -2.16
N VAL A 349 18.02 7.31 -2.05
CA VAL A 349 18.34 8.19 -3.18
C VAL A 349 19.46 7.55 -3.98
N VAL A 350 19.23 7.36 -5.27
CA VAL A 350 20.22 6.82 -6.19
C VAL A 350 20.46 7.78 -7.35
N ARG A 351 21.70 7.83 -7.81
CA ARG A 351 22.12 8.58 -8.98
C ARG A 351 22.28 7.61 -10.14
N LEU A 352 21.58 7.86 -11.24
CA LEU A 352 21.67 7.03 -12.44
C LEU A 352 21.98 7.85 -13.70
N GLU A 353 22.40 7.14 -14.74
CA GLU A 353 22.59 7.67 -16.08
C GLU A 353 21.67 6.93 -17.07
N MET A 354 20.95 7.69 -17.91
CA MET A 354 20.17 7.13 -19.02
C MET A 354 20.24 8.02 -20.26
N SER A 355 19.87 7.49 -21.43
CA SER A 355 19.70 8.32 -22.62
C SER A 355 18.48 9.24 -22.47
N ARG A 356 18.54 10.43 -23.07
CA ARG A 356 17.40 11.36 -23.15
C ARG A 356 16.15 10.73 -23.74
N GLU A 357 16.30 9.81 -24.69
CA GLU A 357 15.19 9.07 -25.30
C GLU A 357 14.47 8.19 -24.27
N ARG A 358 15.20 7.48 -23.39
CA ARG A 358 14.63 6.71 -22.27
C ARG A 358 13.92 7.61 -21.25
N LEU A 359 14.49 8.78 -20.96
CA LEU A 359 13.83 9.77 -20.09
C LEU A 359 12.48 10.20 -20.65
N VAL A 360 12.42 10.50 -21.96
CA VAL A 360 11.16 10.86 -22.64
C VAL A 360 10.16 9.72 -22.59
N GLU A 361 10.59 8.47 -22.78
CA GLU A 361 9.72 7.30 -22.65
C GLU A 361 9.19 7.12 -21.22
N ALA A 362 10.02 7.33 -20.20
CA ALA A 362 9.60 7.29 -18.80
C ALA A 362 8.55 8.38 -18.49
N LEU A 363 8.76 9.60 -18.97
CA LEU A 363 7.80 10.69 -18.81
C LEU A 363 6.49 10.42 -19.58
N GLN A 364 6.56 9.79 -20.76
CA GLN A 364 5.37 9.38 -21.50
C GLN A 364 4.60 8.26 -20.77
N HIS A 365 5.31 7.25 -20.24
CA HIS A 365 4.70 6.20 -19.41
C HIS A 365 4.01 6.78 -18.17
N SER A 366 4.64 7.76 -17.54
CA SER A 366 4.04 8.51 -16.43
C SER A 366 2.78 9.27 -16.85
N LEU A 367 2.76 9.89 -18.04
CA LEU A 367 1.57 10.54 -18.55
C LEU A 367 0.47 9.51 -18.80
N ASP A 368 0.78 8.36 -19.41
CA ASP A 368 -0.23 7.36 -19.77
C ASP A 368 -0.89 6.71 -18.53
N MET A 369 -0.16 6.62 -17.40
CA MET A 369 -0.69 6.09 -16.12
C MET A 369 -1.77 6.99 -15.50
N HIS A 370 -1.57 8.31 -15.49
CA HIS A 370 -2.52 9.30 -14.95
C HIS A 370 -3.03 9.04 -13.50
N ASP A 371 -2.22 8.42 -12.65
CA ASP A 371 -2.53 8.20 -11.22
C ASP A 371 -1.29 8.37 -10.32
N GLU A 372 -1.37 7.99 -9.04
CA GLU A 372 -0.28 8.12 -8.05
C GLU A 372 1.01 7.34 -8.41
N ARG A 373 0.97 6.46 -9.43
CA ARG A 373 2.15 5.79 -10.01
C ARG A 373 2.90 6.68 -11.00
N SER A 374 2.37 7.85 -11.33
CA SER A 374 3.02 8.88 -12.14
C SER A 374 4.25 9.44 -11.43
N LEU A 375 5.17 10.03 -12.20
CA LEU A 375 6.36 10.70 -11.71
C LEU A 375 6.02 12.11 -11.20
N ALA A 376 6.59 12.45 -10.05
CA ALA A 376 6.91 13.82 -9.65
C ALA A 376 8.36 14.14 -10.02
N ASP A 377 8.65 15.41 -10.22
CA ASP A 377 9.96 15.89 -10.66
C ASP A 377 10.41 17.19 -9.97
N ASP A 378 11.72 17.39 -9.94
CA ASP A 378 12.37 18.70 -9.71
C ASP A 378 13.44 18.89 -10.78
N GLY A 379 13.48 20.09 -11.37
CA GLY A 379 14.50 20.50 -12.34
C GLY A 379 14.17 20.27 -13.82
N LEU A 380 12.97 19.81 -14.17
CA LEU A 380 12.54 19.69 -15.56
C LEU A 380 11.48 20.73 -15.95
N ARG A 381 11.49 21.07 -17.24
CA ARG A 381 10.34 21.68 -17.92
C ARG A 381 9.85 20.72 -19.00
N VAL A 382 8.64 20.21 -18.83
CA VAL A 382 7.99 19.29 -19.76
C VAL A 382 6.84 20.00 -20.47
N THR A 383 6.83 19.97 -21.80
CA THR A 383 5.71 20.47 -22.61
C THR A 383 4.98 19.31 -23.25
N THR A 384 3.65 19.30 -23.14
CA THR A 384 2.80 18.27 -23.72
C THR A 384 1.82 18.84 -24.75
N SER A 385 1.40 18.00 -25.68
CA SER A 385 0.29 18.27 -26.59
C SER A 385 -0.82 17.24 -26.40
N ALA A 386 -2.06 17.66 -26.60
CA ALA A 386 -3.20 16.73 -26.65
C ALA A 386 -3.39 16.23 -28.08
N ALA A 387 -3.51 14.91 -28.25
CA ALA A 387 -3.85 14.26 -29.49
C ALA A 387 -5.38 14.21 -29.68
N ALA A 388 -5.82 13.94 -30.91
CA ALA A 388 -7.24 13.92 -31.27
C ALA A 388 -8.05 12.79 -30.58
N ASP A 389 -7.38 11.76 -30.09
CA ASP A 389 -7.97 10.65 -29.32
C ASP A 389 -8.03 10.91 -27.81
N GLY A 390 -7.58 12.09 -27.35
CA GLY A 390 -7.54 12.48 -25.94
C GLY A 390 -6.25 12.07 -25.21
N SER A 391 -5.34 11.35 -25.86
CA SER A 391 -4.01 11.06 -25.29
C SER A 391 -3.12 12.32 -25.25
N HIS A 392 -2.18 12.37 -24.31
CA HIS A 392 -1.17 13.42 -24.24
C HIS A 392 0.17 12.91 -24.74
N ARG A 393 0.95 13.77 -25.41
CA ARG A 393 2.31 13.43 -25.88
C ARG A 393 3.34 14.41 -25.37
N ILE A 394 4.51 13.90 -25.01
CA ILE A 394 5.69 14.72 -24.71
C ILE A 394 6.20 15.37 -26.00
N GLU A 395 6.18 16.70 -26.07
CA GLU A 395 6.70 17.48 -27.21
C GLU A 395 8.15 17.92 -26.96
N GLN A 396 8.42 18.38 -25.74
CA GLN A 396 9.72 18.90 -25.36
C GLN A 396 10.02 18.62 -23.89
N VAL A 397 11.27 18.23 -23.62
CA VAL A 397 11.84 18.12 -22.28
C VAL A 397 13.12 18.94 -22.24
N ALA A 398 13.22 19.83 -21.27
CA ALA A 398 14.36 20.72 -21.04
C ALA A 398 14.65 20.80 -19.55
N TYR A 399 15.81 21.36 -19.18
CA TYR A 399 16.02 21.84 -17.82
C TYR A 399 15.00 22.95 -17.49
N GLU A 400 14.80 23.20 -16.20
CA GLU A 400 13.87 24.24 -15.71
C GLU A 400 14.17 25.63 -16.28
N ASP A 401 15.45 25.97 -16.51
CA ASP A 401 15.87 27.23 -17.14
C ASP A 401 15.57 27.31 -18.65
N GLY A 402 15.11 26.21 -19.24
CA GLY A 402 14.80 26.06 -20.66
C GLY A 402 15.97 25.59 -21.53
N SER A 403 17.15 25.36 -20.95
CA SER A 403 18.29 24.82 -21.68
C SER A 403 18.07 23.36 -22.11
N PRO A 404 18.62 22.94 -23.26
CA PRO A 404 18.37 21.61 -23.80
C PRO A 404 19.09 20.52 -22.99
N LEU A 405 18.43 19.37 -22.81
CA LEU A 405 19.06 18.20 -22.20
C LEU A 405 20.13 17.58 -23.12
N PRO A 406 21.26 17.11 -22.58
CA PRO A 406 22.25 16.33 -23.32
C PRO A 406 21.70 14.97 -23.77
N GLU A 407 22.42 14.26 -24.65
CA GLU A 407 22.05 12.90 -25.09
C GLU A 407 22.02 11.89 -23.94
N ARG A 408 22.92 12.04 -22.96
CA ARG A 408 22.97 11.24 -21.74
C ARG A 408 22.63 12.15 -20.56
N VAL A 409 21.58 11.80 -19.83
CA VAL A 409 21.09 12.56 -18.68
C VAL A 409 21.49 11.83 -17.40
N ILE A 410 21.93 12.62 -16.42
CA ILE A 410 22.20 12.14 -15.06
C ILE A 410 21.11 12.72 -14.17
N LEU A 411 20.45 11.87 -13.39
CA LEU A 411 19.38 12.28 -12.49
C LEU A 411 19.39 11.49 -11.19
N ALA A 412 18.75 12.04 -10.16
CA ALA A 412 18.41 11.35 -8.93
C ALA A 412 17.06 10.65 -9.05
N THR A 413 16.95 9.47 -8.47
CA THR A 413 15.67 8.76 -8.31
C THR A 413 15.71 7.88 -7.06
N THR A 414 14.68 7.07 -6.84
CA THR A 414 14.69 6.05 -5.80
C THR A 414 15.31 4.74 -6.31
N ASP A 415 15.94 4.00 -5.42
CA ASP A 415 16.36 2.61 -5.68
C ASP A 415 15.25 1.74 -6.28
N PHE A 416 14.02 1.90 -5.81
CA PHE A 416 12.85 1.17 -6.32
C PHE A 416 12.61 1.43 -7.81
N LEU A 417 12.58 2.70 -8.24
CA LEU A 417 12.41 3.01 -9.66
C LEU A 417 13.64 2.62 -10.48
N ALA A 418 14.84 2.79 -9.94
CA ALA A 418 16.08 2.41 -10.64
C ALA A 418 16.19 0.90 -10.93
N GLN A 419 15.49 0.07 -10.16
CA GLN A 419 15.42 -1.38 -10.35
C GLN A 419 14.27 -1.84 -11.27
N GLY A 420 13.51 -0.93 -11.88
CA GLY A 420 12.37 -1.30 -12.74
C GLY A 420 11.00 -1.14 -12.09
N GLY A 421 10.92 -0.64 -10.85
CA GLY A 421 9.66 -0.44 -10.13
C GLY A 421 8.66 0.37 -10.96
N LEU A 422 7.39 -0.07 -10.96
CA LEU A 422 6.30 0.51 -11.77
C LEU A 422 6.57 0.58 -13.29
N GLY A 423 7.58 -0.14 -13.79
CA GLY A 423 8.00 -0.12 -15.18
C GLY A 423 8.94 1.02 -15.56
N TYR A 424 9.43 1.80 -14.60
CA TYR A 424 10.37 2.90 -14.87
C TYR A 424 11.82 2.44 -14.93
N PHE A 425 12.61 3.16 -15.72
CA PHE A 425 14.07 3.04 -15.82
C PHE A 425 14.63 1.61 -15.99
N PRO A 426 14.00 0.73 -16.79
CA PRO A 426 14.59 -0.58 -17.05
C PRO A 426 15.99 -0.41 -17.65
N GLU A 427 16.95 -1.18 -17.14
CA GLU A 427 18.34 -1.21 -17.63
C GLU A 427 19.11 0.13 -17.46
N ALA A 428 18.62 1.06 -16.63
CA ALA A 428 19.36 2.28 -16.33
C ALA A 428 20.68 1.97 -15.61
N LYS A 429 21.71 2.78 -15.89
CA LYS A 429 23.03 2.57 -15.28
C LYS A 429 23.09 3.30 -13.93
N LEU A 430 23.02 2.54 -12.84
CA LEU A 430 23.29 3.04 -11.49
C LEU A 430 24.74 3.55 -11.39
N LEU A 431 24.93 4.76 -10.87
CA LEU A 431 26.22 5.39 -10.66
C LEU A 431 26.64 5.40 -9.18
N SER A 432 25.72 5.74 -8.27
CA SER A 432 25.95 5.82 -6.82
C SER A 432 24.66 5.83 -6.01
N GLU A 433 24.75 5.52 -4.71
CA GLU A 433 23.66 5.58 -3.72
C GLU A 433 23.99 6.61 -2.63
N HIS A 434 22.98 7.28 -2.08
CA HIS A 434 23.13 8.50 -1.26
C HIS A 434 22.30 8.49 0.05
N GLY A 435 21.93 7.30 0.55
CA GLY A 435 21.15 7.16 1.80
C GLY A 435 19.64 7.31 1.61
N LEU A 436 18.87 7.35 2.70
CA LEU A 436 17.40 7.36 2.63
C LEU A 436 16.85 8.68 2.07
N VAL A 437 15.74 8.61 1.34
CA VAL A 437 15.02 9.82 0.89
C VAL A 437 14.56 10.66 2.08
N ARG A 438 14.15 10.02 3.20
CA ARG A 438 13.77 10.70 4.45
C ARG A 438 14.91 11.56 5.02
N ASP A 439 16.13 11.01 5.04
CA ASP A 439 17.30 11.72 5.56
C ASP A 439 17.66 12.90 4.65
N ALA A 440 17.49 12.74 3.33
CA ALA A 440 17.67 13.82 2.38
C ALA A 440 16.64 14.95 2.60
N LEU A 441 15.37 14.59 2.85
CA LEU A 441 14.30 15.56 3.13
C LEU A 441 14.60 16.35 4.42
N GLU A 442 15.01 15.68 5.50
CA GLU A 442 15.43 16.33 6.75
C GLU A 442 16.50 17.40 6.49
N GLN A 443 17.55 17.05 5.73
CA GLN A 443 18.65 17.96 5.40
C GLN A 443 18.20 19.15 4.53
N GLU A 444 17.27 18.94 3.59
CA GLU A 444 16.73 20.03 2.77
C GLU A 444 15.86 21.00 3.58
N LEU A 445 15.09 20.51 4.55
CA LEU A 445 14.32 21.35 5.46
C LEU A 445 15.24 22.24 6.32
N ASP A 446 16.32 21.66 6.87
CA ASP A 446 17.34 22.40 7.61
C ASP A 446 18.03 23.47 6.73
N ALA A 447 18.37 23.12 5.48
CA ALA A 447 18.98 24.06 4.54
C ALA A 447 18.05 25.24 4.20
N ARG A 448 16.76 24.97 3.96
CA ARG A 448 15.75 26.00 3.68
C ARG A 448 15.60 26.99 4.84
N MET A 449 15.67 26.49 6.07
CA MET A 449 15.63 27.32 7.28
C MET A 449 16.81 28.29 7.37
N LEU A 450 18.03 27.79 7.07
CA LEU A 450 19.23 28.62 7.02
C LEU A 450 19.14 29.70 5.93
N GLU A 451 18.65 29.35 4.74
CA GLU A 451 18.46 30.28 3.63
C GLU A 451 17.41 31.36 3.94
N ALA A 452 16.33 31.00 4.64
CA ALA A 452 15.25 31.91 5.03
C ALA A 452 15.57 32.79 6.26
N GLN A 453 16.73 32.60 6.90
CA GLN A 453 17.12 33.26 8.16
C GLN A 453 16.09 33.10 9.30
N VAL A 454 15.34 32.00 9.29
CA VAL A 454 14.37 31.70 10.35
C VAL A 454 15.14 31.06 11.51
N PRO A 455 15.04 31.59 12.75
CA PRO A 455 15.77 31.01 13.87
C PRO A 455 15.29 29.58 14.17
N HIS A 456 16.20 28.60 14.16
CA HIS A 456 15.90 27.26 14.67
C HIS A 456 15.72 27.32 16.20
N PRO A 457 14.70 26.67 16.79
CA PRO A 457 14.44 26.70 18.23
C PRO A 457 15.60 26.10 19.06
N ASP A 458 16.43 25.26 18.45
CA ASP A 458 17.62 24.66 19.06
C ASP A 458 18.89 25.00 18.26
N ALA A 459 19.46 26.19 18.49
CA ALA A 459 20.61 26.72 17.73
C ALA A 459 21.88 25.83 17.84
N ALA A 460 21.96 24.95 18.84
CA ALA A 460 23.09 24.04 19.05
C ALA A 460 23.13 22.84 18.09
N ARG A 461 22.01 22.51 17.43
CA ARG A 461 21.96 21.46 16.39
C ARG A 461 22.59 21.91 15.08
N LEU A 462 22.46 23.20 14.75
CA LEU A 462 23.04 23.80 13.55
C LEU A 462 24.58 23.73 13.53
N ASP A 463 25.23 23.71 14.70
CA ASP A 463 26.69 23.61 14.83
C ASP A 463 27.25 22.22 14.43
N GLN A 464 26.40 21.19 14.27
CA GLN A 464 26.81 19.86 13.79
C GLN A 464 26.81 19.76 12.25
N TYR A 465 26.12 20.68 11.57
CA TYR A 465 26.13 20.84 10.13
C TYR A 465 27.11 21.97 9.80
N ASP A 466 28.41 21.64 9.67
CA ASP A 466 29.40 22.61 9.21
C ASP A 466 28.91 23.16 7.87
N ALA A 467 28.76 24.48 7.75
CA ALA A 467 28.36 25.18 6.52
C ALA A 467 29.32 24.96 5.33
N ARG A 468 30.32 24.07 5.50
CA ARG A 468 31.25 23.56 4.50
C ARG A 468 30.85 22.21 3.90
N ASP A 469 29.94 21.45 4.52
CA ASP A 469 29.42 20.16 4.01
C ASP A 469 28.15 20.34 3.16
N VAL A 470 27.52 21.52 3.21
CA VAL A 470 26.57 21.97 2.19
C VAL A 470 27.41 22.50 1.02
N LEU A 471 27.60 21.65 0.00
CA LEU A 471 28.36 21.99 -1.21
C LEU A 471 28.02 23.41 -1.70
N PRO A 472 29.01 24.31 -1.85
CA PRO A 472 28.75 25.66 -2.30
C PRO A 472 28.20 25.61 -3.72
N ARG A 473 27.05 26.27 -3.95
CA ARG A 473 26.62 26.65 -5.30
C ARG A 473 27.75 27.49 -5.91
N ALA A 474 28.56 26.89 -6.77
CA ALA A 474 29.42 27.62 -7.67
C ALA A 474 28.53 28.33 -8.69
N ARG A 475 28.14 29.57 -8.38
CA ARG A 475 27.89 30.59 -9.40
C ARG A 475 29.22 31.32 -9.61
N GLU A 476 29.54 31.58 -10.88
CA GLU A 476 30.80 32.16 -11.41
C GLU A 476 31.56 33.12 -10.48
#